data_AF-A0A9Q1HJZ0-F1
#
_entry.id   AF-A0A9Q1HJZ0-F1
#
_cell.length_a   1.000
_cell.length_b   1.000
_cell.length_c   1.000
_cell.angle_alpha   90.00
_cell.angle_beta   90.00
_cell.angle_gamma   90.00
#
_symmetry.space_group_name_H-M   'P 1'
#
loop_
_entity.id
_entity.type
_entity.pdbx_description
1 polymer ?
#
loop_
_entity_poly.entity_id
_entity_poly.type
_entity_poly.pdbx_seq_one_letter_code
_entity_poly.pdbx_strand_id
1 'polypeptide(L)'
;MFWSDWGASPRIERAGMNGAYRQTIIDSNKLNIQWPNVLTIDYPSDMLYWVDARYHLLATCDFNGDNYRFILRDGSTLMHPFQNHCL
;
A
#
# COMPACT_ATOMS: atom_id res chain seq x y z
N MET A 1 5.45 11.60 -5.68
CA MET A 1 6.09 10.49 -4.93
C MET A 1 5.05 9.83 -4.06
N PHE A 2 5.10 8.50 -3.96
CA PHE A 2 4.26 7.70 -3.06
C PHE A 2 5.18 6.89 -2.14
N TRP A 3 4.77 6.69 -0.89
CA TRP A 3 5.51 5.86 0.06
C TRP A 3 4.58 5.23 1.09
N SER A 4 5.01 4.12 1.69
CA SER A 4 4.38 3.52 2.86
C SER A 4 5.13 3.93 4.12
N ASP A 5 4.38 4.15 5.20
CA ASP A 5 4.87 4.28 6.56
C ASP A 5 4.10 3.28 7.41
N TRP A 6 4.80 2.36 8.05
CA TRP A 6 4.24 1.26 8.85
C TRP A 6 4.70 1.35 10.32
N GLY A 7 5.03 2.56 10.77
CA GLY A 7 5.29 2.86 12.19
C GLY A 7 4.01 2.79 13.05
N ALA A 8 3.93 3.63 14.09
CA ALA A 8 2.82 3.58 15.05
C ALA A 8 1.42 3.81 14.45
N SER A 9 1.34 4.39 13.25
CA SER A 9 0.09 4.59 12.51
C SER A 9 0.33 4.30 11.03
N PRO A 10 0.07 3.05 10.59
CA PRO A 10 0.28 2.61 9.23
C PRO A 10 -0.53 3.40 8.21
N ARG A 11 0.14 3.83 7.14
CA ARG A 11 -0.43 4.68 6.09
C ARG A 11 0.31 4.54 4.75
N ILE A 12 -0.39 4.87 3.67
CA ILE A 12 0.21 5.14 2.36
C ILE A 12 -0.09 6.59 2.01
N GLU A 13 0.94 7.31 1.58
CA GLU A 13 0.87 8.75 1.34
C GLU A 13 1.43 9.12 -0.03
N ARG A 14 0.99 10.29 -0.53
CA ARG A 14 1.53 10.92 -1.73
C ARG A 14 1.95 12.36 -1.46
N ALA A 15 2.91 12.84 -2.23
CA ALA A 15 3.26 14.26 -2.31
C ALA A 15 3.82 14.57 -3.71
N GLY A 16 3.86 15.85 -4.09
CA GLY A 16 4.63 16.31 -5.25
C GLY A 16 6.11 15.93 -5.12
N MET A 17 6.84 15.86 -6.23
CA MET A 17 8.29 15.57 -6.19
C MET A 17 9.11 16.66 -5.48
N ASN A 18 8.54 17.87 -5.35
CA ASN A 18 9.05 18.97 -4.55
C ASN A 18 8.67 18.88 -3.06
N GLY A 19 8.02 17.79 -2.63
CA GLY A 19 7.52 17.59 -1.27
C GLY A 19 6.23 18.34 -0.92
N ALA A 20 5.69 19.16 -1.84
CA ALA A 20 4.46 19.90 -1.60
C ALA A 20 3.21 19.00 -1.71
N TYR A 21 2.08 19.46 -1.16
CA TYR A 21 0.76 18.80 -1.26
C TYR A 21 0.76 17.34 -0.75
N ARG A 22 1.37 17.11 0.42
CA ARG A 22 1.30 15.81 1.10
C ARG A 22 -0.15 15.46 1.42
N GLN A 23 -0.55 14.25 1.07
CA GLN A 23 -1.90 13.72 1.28
C GLN A 23 -1.84 12.25 1.71
N THR A 24 -2.69 11.89 2.67
CA THR A 24 -2.91 10.50 3.08
C THR A 24 -3.90 9.85 2.15
N ILE A 25 -3.46 8.78 1.48
CA ILE A 25 -4.27 8.03 0.52
C ILE A 25 -5.05 6.97 1.29
N ILE A 26 -4.32 6.09 1.98
CA ILE A 26 -4.86 5.05 2.85
C ILE A 26 -4.29 5.21 4.26
N ASP A 27 -5.11 5.03 5.28
CA ASP A 27 -4.71 4.90 6.67
C ASP A 27 -5.49 3.76 7.35
N SER A 28 -5.11 3.45 8.59
CA SER A 28 -5.77 2.44 9.43
C SER A 28 -7.25 2.72 9.73
N ASN A 29 -7.73 3.96 9.54
CA ASN A 29 -9.14 4.31 9.75
C ASN A 29 -9.98 4.03 8.50
N LYS A 30 -9.42 4.25 7.30
CA LYS A 30 -10.06 3.97 6.02
C LYS A 30 -10.02 2.48 5.68
N LEU A 31 -8.88 1.83 5.92
CA LEU A 31 -8.67 0.42 5.60
C LEU A 31 -7.80 -0.24 6.65
N ASN A 32 -8.07 -1.52 6.91
CA ASN A 32 -7.26 -2.30 7.84
C ASN A 32 -5.90 -2.62 7.16
N ILE A 33 -4.96 -1.70 7.29
CA ILE A 33 -3.59 -1.76 6.77
C ILE A 33 -2.62 -1.90 7.95
N GLN A 34 -1.69 -2.83 7.85
CA GLN A 34 -0.72 -3.13 8.91
C GLN A 34 0.70 -3.07 8.38
N TRP A 35 1.05 -3.94 7.40
CA TRP A 35 2.40 -4.04 6.86
C TRP A 35 2.44 -3.90 5.34
N PRO A 36 2.24 -2.68 4.81
CA PRO A 36 2.38 -2.38 3.38
C PRO A 36 3.86 -2.38 2.97
N ASN A 37 4.40 -3.57 2.74
CA ASN A 37 5.81 -3.78 2.46
C ASN A 37 6.18 -3.48 1.00
N VAL A 38 5.22 -3.64 0.09
CA VAL A 38 5.44 -3.47 -1.36
C VAL A 38 4.41 -2.51 -1.92
N LEU A 39 4.88 -1.58 -2.73
CA LEU A 39 4.06 -0.61 -3.46
C LEU A 39 4.50 -0.60 -4.94
N THR A 40 3.53 -0.59 -5.85
CA THR A 40 3.77 -0.32 -7.28
C THR A 40 2.68 0.61 -7.83
N ILE A 41 3.03 1.34 -8.89
CA ILE A 41 2.22 2.40 -9.47
C ILE A 41 2.01 2.12 -10.94
N ASP A 42 0.76 2.16 -11.39
CA ASP A 42 0.37 2.19 -12.79
C ASP A 42 -0.03 3.62 -13.16
N TYR A 43 0.91 4.39 -13.71
CA TYR A 43 0.69 5.80 -14.06
C TYR A 43 -0.36 6.02 -15.17
N PRO A 44 -0.38 5.25 -16.28
CA PRO A 44 -1.43 5.37 -17.29
C PRO A 44 -2.86 5.20 -16.75
N SER A 45 -3.04 4.34 -15.75
CA SER A 45 -4.36 4.01 -15.19
C SER A 45 -4.68 4.79 -13.91
N ASP A 46 -3.76 5.63 -13.42
CA ASP A 46 -3.84 6.31 -12.12
C ASP A 46 -4.11 5.36 -10.92
N MET A 47 -3.55 4.14 -10.99
CA MET A 47 -3.78 3.09 -10.00
C MET A 47 -2.54 2.84 -9.12
N LEU A 48 -2.78 2.74 -7.82
CA LEU A 48 -1.83 2.30 -6.82
C LEU A 48 -2.13 0.85 -6.44
N TYR A 49 -1.09 0.03 -6.34
CA TYR A 49 -1.18 -1.35 -5.86
C TYR A 49 -0.23 -1.56 -4.68
N TRP A 50 -0.68 -2.31 -3.68
CA TRP A 50 0.16 -2.66 -2.54
C TRP A 50 -0.11 -4.06 -2.03
N VAL A 51 0.89 -4.61 -1.35
CA VAL A 51 0.78 -5.90 -0.68
C VAL A 51 0.94 -5.70 0.83
N ASP A 52 -0.06 -6.16 1.59
CA ASP A 52 -0.02 -6.21 3.05
C ASP A 52 0.47 -7.59 3.51
N ALA A 53 1.67 -7.62 4.11
CA ALA A 53 2.31 -8.85 4.55
C ALA A 53 1.66 -9.48 5.79
N ARG A 54 0.92 -8.71 6.60
CA ARG A 54 0.21 -9.24 7.77
C ARG A 54 -1.09 -9.92 7.37
N TYR A 55 -1.79 -9.35 6.38
CA TYR A 55 -3.07 -9.86 5.92
C TYR A 55 -3.00 -10.77 4.70
N HIS A 56 -1.80 -10.98 4.14
CA HIS A 56 -1.57 -11.75 2.91
C HIS A 56 -2.52 -11.28 1.79
N LEU A 57 -2.49 -9.97 1.55
CA LEU A 57 -3.47 -9.28 0.72
C LEU A 57 -2.78 -8.44 -0.34
N LEU A 58 -3.20 -8.60 -1.59
CA LEU A 58 -2.94 -7.66 -2.68
C LEU A 58 -4.18 -6.77 -2.86
N ALA A 59 -3.99 -5.46 -2.77
CA ALA A 59 -5.04 -4.48 -2.91
C ALA A 59 -4.66 -3.34 -3.86
N THR A 60 -5.67 -2.63 -4.33
CA THR A 60 -5.52 -1.48 -5.23
C THR A 60 -6.51 -0.37 -4.89
N CYS A 61 -6.14 0.86 -5.24
CA CYS A 61 -7.00 2.03 -5.23
C CYS A 61 -6.51 3.00 -6.30
N ASP A 62 -7.30 4.01 -6.64
CA ASP A 62 -6.79 5.12 -7.42
C ASP A 62 -5.85 6.02 -6.58
N PHE A 63 -5.21 6.99 -7.22
CA PHE A 63 -4.29 7.91 -6.53
C PHE A 63 -4.94 8.80 -5.48
N ASN A 64 -6.26 8.93 -5.44
CA ASN A 64 -6.98 9.69 -4.41
C ASN A 64 -7.38 8.80 -3.21
N GLY A 65 -7.19 7.49 -3.33
CA GLY A 65 -7.57 6.51 -2.31
C GLY A 65 -9.01 6.03 -2.47
N ASP A 66 -9.66 6.40 -3.57
CA ASP A 66 -10.99 5.92 -3.93
C ASP A 66 -10.88 4.62 -4.76
N ASN A 67 -12.02 4.04 -5.13
CA ASN A 67 -12.10 2.80 -5.91
C ASN A 67 -11.29 1.63 -5.32
N TYR A 68 -11.25 1.57 -3.99
CA TYR A 68 -10.56 0.51 -3.28
C TYR A 68 -11.07 -0.89 -3.65
N ARG A 69 -10.16 -1.80 -3.99
CA ARG A 69 -10.49 -3.19 -4.31
C ARG A 69 -9.44 -4.16 -3.77
N PHE A 70 -9.92 -5.28 -3.25
CA PHE A 70 -9.10 -6.46 -3.00
C PHE A 70 -8.92 -7.23 -4.31
N ILE A 71 -7.68 -7.53 -4.70
CA ILE A 71 -7.39 -8.31 -5.91
C ILE A 71 -7.16 -9.77 -5.56
N LEU A 72 -6.40 -10.02 -4.50
CA LEU A 72 -6.09 -11.38 -4.06
C LEU A 72 -5.95 -11.41 -2.54
N ARG A 73 -6.55 -12.43 -1.92
CA ARG A 73 -6.36 -12.76 -0.52
C ARG A 73 -6.16 -14.25 -0.38
N ASP A 74 -4.91 -14.66 -0.43
CA ASP A 74 -4.52 -16.07 -0.34
C ASP A 74 -3.23 -16.18 0.43
N GLY A 75 -3.31 -16.73 1.65
CA GLY A 75 -2.16 -16.95 2.51
C GLY A 75 -1.16 -17.96 1.93
N SER A 76 -1.55 -18.82 0.99
CA SER A 76 -0.64 -19.78 0.36
C SER A 76 0.20 -19.14 -0.75
N THR A 77 -0.40 -18.25 -1.56
CA THR A 77 0.28 -17.52 -2.64
C THR A 77 0.98 -16.24 -2.15
N LEU A 78 0.45 -15.57 -1.13
CA LEU A 78 0.95 -14.30 -0.58
C LEU A 78 1.65 -14.47 0.77
N MET A 79 2.11 -15.69 1.09
CA MET A 79 2.77 -15.97 2.38
C MET A 79 4.07 -15.15 2.54
N HIS A 80 4.80 -14.92 1.44
CA HIS A 80 6.08 -14.19 1.44
C HIS A 80 6.32 -13.35 0.16
N PRO A 81 5.60 -12.24 -0.05
CA PRO A 81 5.85 -11.36 -1.19
C PRO A 81 7.24 -10.70 -1.12
N PHE A 82 7.79 -10.46 0.08
CA PHE A 82 9.23 -10.24 0.33
C PHE A 82 9.57 -10.68 1.76
N GLN A 83 10.59 -11.53 1.93
CA GLN A 83 11.28 -11.76 3.20
C GLN A 83 12.78 -11.49 2.97
N ASN A 84 13.30 -10.40 3.51
CA ASN A 84 14.71 -10.38 3.87
C ASN A 84 14.83 -11.27 5.11
N HIS A 85 15.38 -12.47 4.92
CA HIS A 85 16.06 -13.15 6.01
C HIS A 85 17.26 -12.26 6.37
N CYS A 86 17.13 -11.46 7.42
CA CYS A 86 18.28 -10.95 8.14
C CYS A 86 18.28 -11.64 9.51
N LEU A 87 19.19 -12.62 9.59
CA LEU A 87 19.56 -13.51 10.70
C LEU A 87 18.45 -14.48 11.13
#